data_AF-A0A956FVM4-F1
#
_entry.id   AF-A0A956FVM4-F1
#
_cell.length_a   1.000
_cell.length_b   1.000
_cell.length_c   1.000
_cell.angle_alpha   90.00
_cell.angle_beta   90.00
_cell.angle_gamma   90.00
#
_symmetry.space_group_name_H-M   'P 1'
#
loop_
_entity.id
_entity.type
_entity.pdbx_description
1 polymer ?
#
loop_
_entity_poly.entity_id
_entity_poly.type
_entity_poly.pdbx_seq_one_letter_code
_entity_poly.pdbx_strand_id
1 'polypeptide(L)'
;FGVGGGAVREDGVEGRSGFGGAAFKAAARYEFFPLAKRLRPRRGGGFGLGPELGWIGFTPAAAGRPMSNTLYLGLATTYYFGS
;
A
#
# COMPACT_ATOMS: atom_id res chain seq x y z
N PHE A 1 5.79 -0.56 5.15
CA PHE A 1 5.27 0.58 5.94
C PHE A 1 5.48 1.84 5.11
N GLY A 2 4.49 2.72 5.05
CA GLY A 2 4.58 3.93 4.24
C GLY A 2 3.82 5.09 4.89
N VAL A 3 4.34 6.29 4.71
CA VAL A 3 3.74 7.55 5.17
C VAL A 3 3.60 8.46 3.95
N GLY A 4 2.43 9.05 3.76
CA GLY A 4 2.18 10.00 2.66
C GLY A 4 1.06 10.96 3.02
N GLY A 5 1.01 12.13 2.36
CA GLY A 5 -0.13 13.04 2.47
C GLY A 5 -1.16 12.75 1.38
N GLY A 6 -2.44 12.58 1.75
CA GLY A 6 -3.52 12.47 0.77
C GLY A 6 -4.10 13.84 0.47
N ALA A 7 -3.90 14.39 -0.73
CA ALA A 7 -4.62 15.59 -1.14
C ALA A 7 -6.10 15.24 -1.34
N VAL A 8 -6.99 15.85 -0.56
CA VAL A 8 -8.44 15.66 -0.74
C VAL A 8 -8.92 16.80 -1.63
N ARG A 9 -9.29 16.47 -2.87
CA ARG A 9 -10.08 17.34 -3.75
C ARG A 9 -11.49 16.77 -3.80
N GLU A 10 -12.45 17.48 -3.23
CA GLU A 10 -13.87 17.16 -3.35
C GLU A 10 -14.39 17.91 -4.58
N ASP A 11 -14.83 17.19 -5.61
CA ASP A 11 -15.36 17.80 -6.84
C ASP A 11 -16.68 18.53 -6.55
N GLY A 12 -16.78 19.79 -6.96
CA GLY A 12 -18.03 20.58 -6.91
C GLY A 12 -18.21 21.54 -5.73
N VAL A 13 -17.24 21.68 -4.82
CA VAL A 13 -17.32 22.65 -3.70
C VAL A 13 -16.15 23.64 -3.73
N GLU A 14 -16.43 24.88 -4.15
CA GLU A 14 -15.45 25.98 -4.15
C GLU A 14 -15.00 26.28 -2.71
N GLY A 15 -13.69 26.13 -2.42
CA GLY A 15 -13.09 26.42 -1.11
C GLY A 15 -12.79 25.21 -0.20
N ARG A 16 -13.15 23.97 -0.59
CA ARG A 16 -12.82 22.74 0.16
C ARG A 16 -11.58 21.99 -0.36
N SER A 17 -10.58 22.72 -0.84
CA SER A 17 -9.27 22.15 -1.18
C SER A 17 -8.37 22.11 0.06
N GLY A 18 -7.88 20.94 0.45
CA GLY A 18 -6.94 20.81 1.57
C GLY A 18 -6.10 19.54 1.50
N PHE A 19 -5.03 19.51 2.28
CA PHE A 19 -4.33 18.26 2.57
C PHE A 19 -5.19 17.46 3.56
N GLY A 20 -5.64 16.27 3.17
CA GLY A 20 -6.09 15.27 4.14
C GLY A 20 -4.96 14.99 5.13
N GLY A 21 -5.31 14.63 6.36
CA GLY A 21 -4.30 14.29 7.36
C GLY A 21 -3.37 13.18 6.85
N ALA A 22 -2.25 12.99 7.57
CA ALA A 22 -1.28 11.95 7.25
C ALA A 22 -1.95 10.60 6.97
N ALA A 23 -1.58 9.99 5.84
CA ALA A 23 -1.97 8.66 5.45
C ALA A 23 -0.87 7.67 5.84
N PHE A 24 -1.25 6.66 6.60
CA PHE A 24 -0.39 5.58 7.05
C PHE A 24 -0.78 4.28 6.35
N LYS A 25 0.22 3.51 5.93
CA LYS A 25 0.02 2.21 5.30
C LYS A 25 0.88 1.15 5.96
N ALA A 26 0.25 0.06 6.36
CA ALA A 26 0.91 -1.14 6.85
C ALA A 26 0.34 -2.36 6.12
N ALA A 27 1.19 -3.33 5.78
CA ALA A 27 0.75 -4.56 5.14
C ALA A 27 1.67 -5.71 5.56
N ALA A 28 1.06 -6.88 5.74
CA ALA A 28 1.73 -8.15 5.92
C ALA A 28 1.48 -9.00 4.67
N ARG A 29 2.55 -9.56 4.10
CA ARG A 29 2.52 -10.34 2.87
C ARG A 29 3.22 -11.67 3.11
N TYR A 30 2.64 -12.73 2.58
CA TYR A 30 3.32 -14.01 2.43
C TYR A 30 3.67 -14.20 0.95
N GLU A 31 4.92 -14.55 0.64
CA GLU A 31 5.39 -14.67 -0.74
C GLU A 31 5.74 -16.10 -1.13
N PHE A 32 5.17 -16.55 -2.23
CA PHE A 32 5.56 -17.75 -2.95
C PHE A 32 6.44 -17.40 -4.15
N PHE A 33 7.48 -18.19 -4.37
CA PHE A 33 8.39 -18.04 -5.52
C PHE A 33 8.18 -19.20 -6.52
N PRO A 34 7.19 -19.12 -7.42
CA PRO A 34 6.75 -20.26 -8.24
C PRO A 34 7.85 -20.85 -9.13
N LEU A 35 8.88 -20.06 -9.46
CA LEU A 35 9.98 -20.48 -10.34
C LEU A 35 11.28 -20.83 -9.58
N ALA A 36 11.36 -20.63 -8.26
CA ALA A 36 12.61 -20.80 -7.51
C ALA A 36 13.15 -22.24 -7.55
N LYS A 37 12.28 -23.25 -7.56
CA LYS A 37 12.68 -24.67 -7.58
C LYS A 37 13.16 -25.14 -8.96
N ARG A 38 12.63 -24.57 -10.06
CA ARG A 38 12.93 -25.00 -11.44
C ARG A 38 14.03 -24.16 -12.09
N LEU A 39 14.04 -22.86 -11.83
CA LEU A 39 15.00 -21.90 -12.34
C LEU A 39 15.90 -21.47 -11.19
N ARG A 40 16.70 -22.41 -10.63
CA ARG A 40 17.70 -22.10 -9.59
C ARG A 40 18.39 -20.78 -9.98
N PRO A 41 18.13 -19.67 -9.29
CA PRO A 41 18.49 -18.36 -9.83
C PRO A 41 20.01 -18.29 -9.97
N ARG A 42 20.51 -18.18 -11.21
CA ARG A 42 21.95 -17.98 -11.48
C ARG A 42 22.38 -16.53 -11.29
N ARG A 43 21.41 -15.62 -11.16
CA ARG A 43 21.57 -14.20 -10.84
C ARG A 43 20.59 -13.86 -9.72
N GLY A 44 20.91 -12.85 -8.91
CA GLY A 44 19.93 -12.33 -7.97
C GLY A 44 18.69 -11.85 -8.72
N GLY A 45 17.51 -12.03 -8.12
CA GLY A 45 16.25 -11.54 -8.66
C GLY A 45 15.22 -12.64 -8.91
N GLY A 46 13.94 -12.26 -8.99
CA GLY A 46 12.85 -13.22 -9.09
C GLY A 46 11.47 -12.60 -8.99
N PHE A 47 10.47 -13.43 -9.30
CA PHE A 47 9.06 -13.08 -9.19
C PHE A 47 8.45 -13.77 -7.97
N GLY A 48 7.83 -12.97 -7.10
CA GLY A 48 7.05 -13.39 -5.95
C GLY A 48 5.55 -13.13 -6.19
N LEU A 49 4.71 -14.03 -5.70
CA LEU A 49 3.25 -13.85 -5.67
C LEU A 49 2.74 -14.34 -4.32
N GLY A 50 1.76 -13.66 -3.74
CA GLY A 50 1.03 -14.25 -2.62
C GLY A 50 -0.01 -13.33 -1.99
N PRO A 51 -0.69 -13.83 -0.95
CA PRO A 51 -1.72 -13.06 -0.27
C PRO A 51 -1.12 -11.90 0.53
N GLU A 52 -1.86 -10.80 0.54
CA GLU A 52 -1.53 -9.58 1.28
C GLU A 52 -2.73 -9.15 2.13
N LEU A 53 -2.48 -8.95 3.41
CA LEU A 53 -3.40 -8.28 4.33
C LEU A 53 -2.83 -6.90 4.62
N GLY A 54 -3.59 -5.86 4.28
CA GLY A 54 -3.15 -4.49 4.45
C GLY A 54 -4.15 -3.59 5.14
N TRP A 55 -3.62 -2.49 5.65
CA TRP A 55 -4.33 -1.44 6.35
C TRP A 55 -3.88 -0.08 5.83
N ILE A 56 -4.85 0.81 5.62
CA ILE A 56 -4.64 2.22 5.27
C ILE A 56 -5.41 3.05 6.29
N GLY A 57 -4.71 3.89 7.03
CA GLY A 57 -5.31 4.85 7.96
C GLY A 57 -5.12 6.28 7.49
N PHE A 58 -6.20 7.06 7.45
CA PHE A 58 -6.18 8.48 7.14
C PHE A 58 -6.50 9.27 8.41
N THR A 59 -5.54 10.06 8.89
CA THR A 59 -5.81 10.92 10.06
C THR A 59 -6.73 12.08 9.69
N PRO A 60 -7.54 12.56 10.65
CA PRO A 60 -8.40 13.71 10.42
C PRO A 60 -7.60 14.97 10.06
N ALA A 61 -8.10 15.74 9.09
CA ALA A 61 -7.48 17.01 8.70
C ALA A 61 -7.84 18.19 9.65
N ALA A 62 -8.85 18.03 10.50
CA ALA A 62 -9.31 19.04 11.45
C ALA A 62 -10.02 18.39 12.64
N ALA A 63 -10.11 19.13 13.75
CA ALA A 63 -10.88 18.69 14.93
C ALA A 63 -12.34 18.42 14.55
N GLY A 64 -12.91 17.32 15.07
CA GLY A 64 -14.29 16.90 14.80
C GLY A 64 -14.51 16.20 13.44
N ARG A 65 -13.47 16.01 12.62
CA ARG A 65 -13.55 15.20 11.39
C ARG A 65 -13.30 13.71 11.71
N PRO A 66 -14.02 12.78 11.08
CA PRO A 66 -13.81 11.35 11.31
C PRO A 66 -12.47 10.88 10.75
N MET A 67 -11.84 9.94 11.45
CA MET A 67 -10.72 9.17 10.92
C MET A 67 -11.27 8.10 9.97
N SER A 68 -10.66 7.93 8.80
CA SER A 68 -11.03 6.86 7.87
C SER A 68 -9.98 5.76 7.89
N ASN A 69 -10.41 4.51 8.04
CA ASN A 69 -9.55 3.34 8.07
C ASN A 69 -10.08 2.30 7.09
N THR A 70 -9.18 1.74 6.29
CA THR A 70 -9.51 0.70 5.32
C THR A 70 -8.64 -0.52 5.57
N LEU A 71 -9.28 -1.67 5.76
CA LEU A 71 -8.63 -2.97 5.74
C LEU A 71 -8.88 -3.61 4.38
N TYR A 72 -7.85 -4.23 3.81
CA TYR A 72 -7.97 -4.94 2.54
C TYR A 72 -7.24 -6.27 2.59
N LEU A 73 -7.81 -7.25 1.89
CA LEU A 73 -7.20 -8.52 1.58
C LEU A 73 -7.05 -8.60 0.06
N GLY A 74 -5.85 -8.91 -0.41
CA GLY A 74 -5.55 -8.94 -1.84
C GLY A 74 -4.49 -9.97 -2.20
N LEU A 75 -4.20 -10.03 -3.50
CA LEU A 75 -3.04 -10.73 -4.04
C LEU A 75 -2.00 -9.69 -4.45
N ALA A 76 -0.76 -9.93 -4.06
CA ALA A 76 0.34 -9.05 -4.38
C ALA A 76 1.40 -9.76 -5.20
N THR A 77 1.90 -9.06 -6.22
CA THR A 77 2.99 -9.50 -7.08
C THR A 77 4.23 -8.67 -6.80
N THR A 78 5.35 -9.33 -6.55
CA THR A 78 6.65 -8.71 -6.27
C THR A 78 7.64 -9.08 -7.36
N TYR A 79 8.45 -8.12 -7.78
CA TYR A 79 9.57 -8.37 -8.66
C TYR A 79 10.85 -7.88 -8.00
N TYR A 80 11.80 -8.79 -7.83
CA TYR A 80 13.12 -8.51 -7.30
C TYR A 80 14.10 -8.38 -8.46
N PHE A 81 14.73 -7.22 -8.58
CA PHE A 81 15.97 -7.10 -9.34
C PHE A 81 17.11 -7.62 -8.47
N GLY A 82 18.01 -8.41 -9.02
CA GLY A 82 19.28 -8.67 -8.33
C GLY A 82 20.47 -8.52 -9.26
N SER A 83 21.62 -8.32 -8.63
CA SER A 83 22.94 -8.20 -9.27
C SER A 83 23.54 -9.55 -9.58
#